data_AF-A0A522W6H1-F1
#
_entry.id   AF-A0A522W6H1-F1
#
_cell.length_a   1.000
_cell.length_b   1.000
_cell.length_c   1.000
_cell.angle_alpha   90.00
_cell.angle_beta   90.00
_cell.angle_gamma   90.00
#
_symmetry.space_group_name_H-M   'P 1'
#
loop_
_entity.id
_entity.type
_entity.pdbx_description
1 polymer ?
#
loop_
_entity_poly.entity_id
_entity_poly.type
_entity_poly.pdbx_seq_one_letter_code
_entity_poly.pdbx_strand_id
1 'polypeptide(L)'
;PSAVLFILADLLPFAWSSAAAAYLAFAAALVHALRLSGWRTLKTFRSPLVWVLHLGYAGLIAGMTLKGLSNLGLLPSSMALHAFTVATLGPVTLGMMARIGLGHTGRTIAVPGRMALAFALVLVAGIVRVAAPLLPLAYDIPVLLSGLAWTIAFAIFTFGYLPILTSPRVDGQPG
;
A
#
# COMPACT_ATOMS: atom_id res chain seq x y z
N PRO A 1 -17.29 -24.43 -4.91
CA PRO A 1 -16.22 -24.12 -5.89
C PRO A 1 -15.13 -23.17 -5.35
N SER A 2 -15.51 -22.02 -4.75
CA SER A 2 -14.57 -21.04 -4.17
C SER A 2 -13.90 -21.51 -2.87
N ALA A 3 -14.62 -22.21 -2.00
CA ALA A 3 -14.06 -22.77 -0.76
C ALA A 3 -13.02 -23.87 -1.02
N VAL A 4 -13.20 -24.66 -2.10
CA VAL A 4 -12.24 -25.70 -2.50
C VAL A 4 -10.97 -25.09 -3.11
N LEU A 5 -11.10 -24.00 -3.87
CA LEU A 5 -9.95 -23.22 -4.36
C LEU A 5 -9.18 -22.55 -3.21
N PHE A 6 -9.89 -22.07 -2.19
CA PHE A 6 -9.28 -21.50 -0.98
C PHE A 6 -8.51 -22.56 -0.18
N ILE A 7 -9.12 -23.73 0.05
CA ILE A 7 -8.50 -24.86 0.74
C ILE A 7 -7.29 -25.42 -0.05
N LEU A 8 -7.38 -25.53 -1.38
CA LEU A 8 -6.25 -25.94 -2.20
C LEU A 8 -5.14 -24.87 -2.21
N ALA A 9 -5.48 -23.58 -2.22
CA ALA A 9 -4.50 -22.50 -2.13
C ALA A 9 -3.82 -22.41 -0.74
N ASP A 10 -4.52 -22.79 0.33
CA ASP A 10 -4.00 -22.86 1.70
C ASP A 10 -3.25 -24.17 2.01
N LEU A 11 -3.50 -25.26 1.26
CA LEU A 11 -2.83 -26.57 1.42
C LEU A 11 -1.67 -26.82 0.44
N LEU A 12 -1.65 -26.18 -0.73
CA LEU A 12 -0.51 -26.20 -1.65
C LEU A 12 0.80 -25.57 -1.11
N PRO A 13 0.82 -24.69 -0.09
CA PRO A 13 2.04 -24.30 0.61
C PRO A 13 2.73 -25.49 1.31
N PHE A 14 2.03 -26.61 1.51
CA PHE A 14 2.61 -27.83 2.06
C PHE A 14 3.36 -28.69 1.02
N ALA A 15 3.23 -28.37 -0.28
CA ALA A 15 3.87 -29.11 -1.37
C ALA A 15 5.19 -28.49 -1.85
N TRP A 16 5.49 -27.25 -1.46
CA TRP A 16 6.75 -26.58 -1.78
C TRP A 16 7.56 -26.43 -0.51
N SER A 17 8.85 -26.79 -0.56
CA SER A 17 9.75 -26.44 0.54
C SER A 17 9.69 -24.92 0.75
N SER A 18 9.78 -24.48 2.01
CA SER A 18 9.80 -23.05 2.34
C SER A 18 10.87 -22.29 1.54
N ALA A 19 11.98 -22.96 1.19
CA ALA A 19 13.02 -22.47 0.30
C ALA A 19 12.53 -22.17 -1.13
N ALA A 20 11.78 -23.07 -1.77
CA ALA A 20 11.27 -22.83 -3.13
C ALA A 20 10.29 -21.64 -3.17
N ALA A 21 9.41 -21.53 -2.16
CA ALA A 21 8.53 -20.38 -2.01
C ALA A 21 9.31 -19.08 -1.77
N ALA A 22 10.46 -19.13 -1.09
CA ALA A 22 11.34 -17.98 -0.91
C ALA A 22 11.94 -17.50 -2.23
N TYR A 23 12.50 -18.41 -3.03
CA TYR A 23 13.11 -18.06 -4.33
C TYR A 23 12.09 -17.47 -5.31
N LEU A 24 10.87 -18.01 -5.35
CA LEU A 24 9.79 -17.45 -6.16
C LEU A 24 9.42 -16.03 -5.72
N ALA A 25 9.36 -15.77 -4.41
CA ALA A 25 9.10 -14.44 -3.88
C ALA A 25 10.22 -13.44 -4.25
N PHE A 26 11.48 -13.84 -4.16
CA PHE A 26 12.61 -13.01 -4.60
C PHE A 26 12.62 -12.76 -6.11
N ALA A 27 12.31 -13.78 -6.92
CA ALA A 27 12.19 -13.63 -8.36
C ALA A 27 11.07 -12.64 -8.73
N ALA A 28 9.91 -12.74 -8.06
CA ALA A 28 8.81 -11.78 -8.23
C ALA A 28 9.24 -10.36 -7.82
N ALA A 29 9.92 -10.20 -6.67
CA ALA A 29 10.47 -8.92 -6.24
C ALA A 29 11.41 -8.30 -7.29
N LEU A 30 12.31 -9.11 -7.86
CA LEU A 30 13.23 -8.67 -8.90
C LEU A 30 12.51 -8.22 -10.18
N VAL A 31 11.55 -9.01 -10.67
CA VAL A 31 10.75 -8.63 -11.87
C VAL A 31 10.01 -7.32 -11.63
N HIS A 32 9.40 -7.15 -10.46
CA HIS A 32 8.72 -5.91 -10.10
C HIS A 32 9.68 -4.73 -9.93
N ALA A 33 10.88 -4.94 -9.38
CA ALA A 33 11.92 -3.92 -9.26
C ALA A 33 12.43 -3.47 -10.64
N LEU A 34 12.69 -4.40 -11.55
CA LEU A 34 13.06 -4.09 -12.94
C LEU A 34 11.95 -3.30 -13.63
N ARG A 35 10.68 -3.69 -13.46
CA ARG A 35 9.53 -2.94 -13.97
C ARG A 35 9.48 -1.51 -13.41
N LEU A 36 9.69 -1.34 -12.11
CA LEU A 36 9.71 -0.02 -11.47
C LEU A 36 10.89 0.83 -11.93
N SER A 37 12.07 0.24 -12.22
CA SER A 37 13.22 0.99 -12.75
C SER A 37 12.97 1.60 -14.13
N GLY A 38 12.05 1.02 -14.91
CA GLY A 38 11.59 1.61 -16.18
C GLY A 38 10.67 2.82 -15.99
N TRP A 39 10.19 3.07 -14.77
CA TRP A 39 9.30 4.20 -14.48
C TRP A 39 10.10 5.47 -14.24
N ARG A 40 9.58 6.61 -14.69
CA ARG A 40 10.21 7.93 -14.48
C ARG A 40 9.92 8.48 -13.07
N THR A 41 10.16 7.68 -12.03
CA THR A 41 9.77 7.94 -10.63
C THR A 41 10.16 9.32 -10.14
N LEU A 42 11.39 9.79 -10.42
CA LEU A 42 11.85 11.10 -9.98
C LEU A 42 11.05 12.27 -10.57
N LYS A 43 10.44 12.10 -11.75
CA LYS A 43 9.60 13.14 -12.37
C LYS A 43 8.22 13.26 -11.70
N THR A 44 7.85 12.30 -10.85
CA THR A 44 6.53 12.21 -10.23
C THR A 44 6.40 12.98 -8.92
N PHE A 45 7.51 13.43 -8.31
CA PHE A 45 7.48 14.13 -7.02
C PHE A 45 6.64 15.41 -7.01
N ARG A 46 6.45 16.04 -8.18
CA ARG A 46 5.56 17.20 -8.34
C ARG A 46 4.06 16.84 -8.35
N SER A 47 3.73 15.56 -8.43
CA SER A 47 2.35 15.07 -8.51
C SER A 47 2.03 14.07 -7.38
N PRO A 48 1.56 14.57 -6.22
CA PRO A 48 0.51 14.00 -5.41
C PRO A 48 0.20 12.52 -5.60
N LEU A 49 -0.72 12.38 -6.55
CA LEU A 49 -1.44 11.19 -6.94
C LEU A 49 -0.56 10.15 -7.62
N VAL A 50 0.57 10.56 -8.20
CA VAL A 50 1.43 9.66 -8.96
C VAL A 50 2.52 9.07 -8.07
N TRP A 51 3.19 9.90 -7.26
CA TRP A 51 4.27 9.41 -6.41
C TRP A 51 3.75 8.46 -5.32
N VAL A 52 2.53 8.67 -4.80
CA VAL A 52 1.95 7.75 -3.79
C VAL A 52 1.76 6.34 -4.36
N LEU A 53 1.40 6.23 -5.65
CA LEU A 53 1.26 4.94 -6.33
C LEU A 53 2.63 4.28 -6.57
N HIS A 54 3.66 5.07 -6.90
CA HIS A 54 5.02 4.55 -7.06
C HIS A 54 5.57 4.02 -5.73
N LEU A 55 5.36 4.76 -4.64
CA LEU A 55 5.81 4.35 -3.31
C LEU A 55 5.00 3.16 -2.77
N GLY A 56 3.70 3.10 -3.03
CA GLY A 56 2.89 1.91 -2.75
C GLY A 56 3.38 0.69 -3.53
N TYR A 57 3.73 0.86 -4.81
CA TYR A 57 4.33 -0.21 -5.62
C TYR A 57 5.72 -0.64 -5.12
N ALA A 58 6.52 0.29 -4.59
CA ALA A 58 7.76 -0.05 -3.90
C ALA A 58 7.48 -0.89 -2.64
N GLY A 59 6.38 -0.62 -1.93
CA GLY A 59 5.86 -1.46 -0.85
C GLY A 59 5.59 -2.91 -1.29
N LEU A 60 5.10 -3.14 -2.51
CA LEU A 60 4.85 -4.48 -3.06
C LEU A 60 6.16 -5.26 -3.21
N ILE A 61 7.18 -4.59 -3.76
CA ILE A 61 8.53 -5.16 -3.94
C ILE A 61 9.14 -5.50 -2.57
N ALA A 62 9.01 -4.59 -1.60
CA ALA A 62 9.46 -4.81 -0.24
C ALA A 62 8.71 -5.99 0.41
N GLY A 63 7.39 -6.10 0.22
CA GLY A 63 6.59 -7.21 0.73
C GLY A 63 7.01 -8.56 0.16
N MET A 64 7.28 -8.64 -1.16
CA MET A 64 7.80 -9.86 -1.79
C MET A 64 9.18 -10.23 -1.25
N THR A 65 10.06 -9.24 -1.05
CA THR A 65 11.39 -9.46 -0.46
C THR A 65 11.29 -9.97 0.97
N LEU A 66 10.47 -9.33 1.81
CA LEU A 66 10.22 -9.75 3.19
C LEU A 66 9.55 -11.13 3.26
N LYS A 67 8.68 -11.47 2.31
CA LYS A 67 8.07 -12.80 2.20
C LYS A 67 9.14 -13.86 1.93
N GLY A 68 10.08 -13.58 1.03
CA GLY A 68 11.23 -14.46 0.77
C GLY A 68 12.07 -14.69 2.03
N LEU A 69 12.44 -13.61 2.72
CA LEU A 69 13.21 -13.68 3.97
C LEU A 69 12.46 -14.43 5.08
N SER A 70 11.15 -14.22 5.20
CA SER A 70 10.33 -14.92 6.20
C SER A 70 10.20 -16.41 5.92
N ASN A 71 10.06 -16.80 4.65
CA ASN A 71 10.04 -18.21 4.25
C ASN A 71 11.39 -18.91 4.51
N LEU A 72 12.50 -18.17 4.57
CA LEU A 72 13.80 -18.68 5.01
C LEU A 72 13.98 -18.68 6.54
N GLY A 73 12.97 -18.25 7.31
CA GLY A 73 13.05 -18.15 8.77
C GLY A 73 13.86 -16.97 9.29
N LEU A 74 14.26 -16.03 8.43
CA LEU A 74 15.13 -14.90 8.79
C LEU A 74 14.36 -13.72 9.39
N LEU A 75 13.07 -13.59 9.09
CA LEU A 75 12.21 -12.50 9.57
C LEU A 75 10.81 -13.00 9.93
N PRO A 76 10.12 -12.31 10.87
CA PRO A 76 8.72 -12.59 11.17
C PRO A 76 7.82 -12.45 9.94
N SER A 77 6.88 -13.38 9.77
CA SER A 77 5.91 -13.36 8.65
C SER A 77 4.97 -12.15 8.69
N SER A 78 4.77 -11.56 9.87
CA SER A 78 4.01 -10.32 10.07
C SER A 78 4.59 -9.14 9.28
N MET A 79 5.92 -9.06 9.10
CA MET A 79 6.56 -7.98 8.34
C MET A 79 6.12 -8.01 6.87
N ALA A 80 6.12 -9.19 6.25
CA ALA A 80 5.67 -9.37 4.87
C ALA A 80 4.16 -9.06 4.73
N LEU A 81 3.35 -9.56 5.67
CA LEU A 81 1.91 -9.30 5.71
C LEU A 81 1.62 -7.80 5.76
N HIS A 82 2.29 -7.06 6.64
CA HIS A 82 2.09 -5.62 6.78
C HIS A 82 2.67 -4.79 5.64
N ALA A 83 3.73 -5.28 4.97
CA ALA A 83 4.23 -4.63 3.76
C ALA A 83 3.20 -4.70 2.62
N PHE A 84 2.54 -5.85 2.44
CA PHE A 84 1.44 -5.97 1.47
C PHE A 84 0.21 -5.18 1.89
N THR A 85 -0.24 -5.32 3.13
CA THR A 85 -1.54 -4.77 3.56
C THR A 85 -1.48 -3.27 3.86
N VAL A 86 -0.45 -2.80 4.55
CA VAL A 86 -0.36 -1.41 5.02
C VAL A 86 0.50 -0.58 4.08
N ALA A 87 1.72 -1.02 3.76
CA ALA A 87 2.66 -0.23 2.96
C ALA A 87 2.37 -0.25 1.44
N THR A 88 1.63 -1.24 0.94
CA THR A 88 1.24 -1.34 -0.48
C THR A 88 -0.21 -0.93 -0.67
N LEU A 89 -1.15 -1.71 -0.13
CA LEU A 89 -2.58 -1.51 -0.39
C LEU A 89 -3.09 -0.19 0.20
N GLY A 90 -2.59 0.26 1.36
CA GLY A 90 -2.96 1.55 1.95
C GLY A 90 -2.72 2.74 1.01
N PRO A 91 -1.46 3.05 0.64
CA PRO A 91 -1.14 4.15 -0.27
C PRO A 91 -1.80 4.01 -1.64
N VAL A 92 -1.81 2.81 -2.23
CA VAL A 92 -2.43 2.58 -3.54
C VAL A 92 -3.92 2.85 -3.49
N THR A 93 -4.63 2.31 -2.50
CA THR A 93 -6.07 2.50 -2.35
C THR A 93 -6.39 3.97 -2.11
N LEU A 94 -5.68 4.63 -1.19
CA LEU A 94 -5.91 6.04 -0.87
C LEU A 94 -5.65 6.95 -2.09
N GLY A 95 -4.57 6.69 -2.82
CA GLY A 95 -4.23 7.40 -4.06
C GLY A 95 -5.28 7.18 -5.16
N MET A 96 -5.74 5.95 -5.34
CA MET A 96 -6.79 5.61 -6.30
C MET A 96 -8.12 6.26 -5.94
N MET A 97 -8.56 6.17 -4.69
CA MET A 97 -9.78 6.81 -4.18
C MET A 97 -9.75 8.33 -4.44
N ALA A 98 -8.64 9.00 -4.13
CA ALA A 98 -8.47 10.42 -4.36
C ALA A 98 -8.52 10.81 -5.85
N ARG A 99 -7.88 10.02 -6.72
CA ARG A 99 -7.89 10.26 -8.17
C ARG A 99 -9.27 10.03 -8.77
N ILE A 100 -9.88 8.89 -8.46
CA ILE A 100 -11.16 8.45 -9.00
C ILE A 100 -12.28 9.37 -8.51
N GLY A 101 -12.27 9.78 -7.25
CA GLY A 101 -13.25 10.72 -6.71
C GLY A 101 -13.25 12.08 -7.42
N LEU A 102 -12.08 12.60 -7.81
CA LEU A 102 -12.00 13.81 -8.62
C LEU A 102 -12.47 13.56 -10.07
N GLY A 103 -11.97 12.49 -10.69
CA GLY A 103 -12.27 12.17 -12.10
C GLY A 103 -13.75 11.89 -12.36
N HIS A 104 -14.41 11.10 -11.51
CA HIS A 104 -15.83 10.79 -11.67
C HIS A 104 -16.77 11.88 -11.18
N THR A 105 -16.26 12.93 -10.55
CA THR A 105 -17.07 14.10 -10.20
C THR A 105 -16.87 15.28 -11.16
N GLY A 106 -16.17 15.06 -12.28
CA GLY A 106 -15.88 16.08 -13.29
C GLY A 106 -14.87 17.14 -12.85
N ARG A 107 -14.23 16.97 -11.68
CA ARG A 107 -13.31 17.95 -11.10
C ARG A 107 -11.88 17.74 -11.61
N THR A 108 -11.11 18.82 -11.64
CA THR A 108 -9.68 18.76 -11.98
C THR A 108 -8.95 17.76 -11.09
N ILE A 109 -8.17 16.86 -11.70
CA ILE A 109 -7.39 15.82 -11.01
C ILE A 109 -6.11 16.46 -10.44
N ALA A 110 -6.29 17.35 -9.47
CA ALA A 110 -5.24 18.02 -8.73
C ALA A 110 -5.60 17.98 -7.25
N VAL A 111 -4.68 17.47 -6.43
CA VAL A 111 -4.94 17.32 -4.99
C VAL A 111 -4.40 18.51 -4.20
N PRO A 112 -5.15 19.01 -3.20
CA PRO A 112 -4.65 20.04 -2.30
C PRO A 112 -3.54 19.49 -1.38
N GLY A 113 -2.73 20.39 -0.81
CA GLY A 113 -1.61 20.02 0.07
C GLY A 113 -1.99 19.09 1.24
N ARG A 114 -3.18 19.25 1.81
CA ARG A 114 -3.72 18.34 2.84
C ARG A 114 -3.77 16.88 2.41
N MET A 115 -4.09 16.60 1.15
CA MET A 115 -4.16 15.23 0.65
C MET A 115 -2.76 14.66 0.40
N ALA A 116 -1.80 15.49 0.02
CA ALA A 116 -0.40 15.09 -0.05
C ALA A 116 0.14 14.70 1.35
N LEU A 117 -0.27 15.43 2.40
CA LEU A 117 0.00 15.04 3.79
C LEU A 117 -0.63 13.68 4.14
N ALA A 118 -1.89 13.43 3.73
CA ALA A 118 -2.53 12.14 3.93
C ALA A 118 -1.75 10.99 3.26
N PHE A 119 -1.24 11.20 2.04
CA PHE A 119 -0.38 10.22 1.36
C PHE A 119 0.94 9.97 2.11
N ALA A 120 1.56 11.02 2.65
CA ALA A 120 2.77 10.87 3.45
C ALA A 120 2.49 10.09 4.75
N LEU A 121 1.39 10.41 5.44
CA LEU A 121 0.99 9.75 6.69
C LEU A 121 0.69 8.26 6.51
N VAL A 122 -0.02 7.87 5.43
CA VAL A 122 -0.30 6.44 5.19
C VAL A 122 0.96 5.64 4.85
N LEU A 123 1.94 6.26 4.18
CA LEU A 123 3.25 5.64 3.94
C LEU A 123 4.06 5.49 5.22
N VAL A 124 4.10 6.53 6.06
CA VAL A 124 4.73 6.47 7.38
C VAL A 124 4.07 5.38 8.22
N ALA A 125 2.74 5.27 8.20
CA ALA A 125 2.01 4.21 8.88
C ALA A 125 2.47 2.81 8.43
N GLY A 126 2.64 2.62 7.12
CA GLY A 126 3.19 1.38 6.53
C GLY A 126 4.61 1.09 6.98
N ILE A 127 5.51 2.06 6.89
CA ILE A 127 6.92 1.89 7.28
C ILE A 127 7.03 1.54 8.76
N VAL A 128 6.37 2.30 9.63
CA VAL A 128 6.38 2.06 11.08
C VAL A 128 5.78 0.68 11.40
N ARG A 129 4.70 0.28 10.73
CA ARG A 129 4.09 -1.04 10.95
C ARG A 129 5.02 -2.18 10.56
N VAL A 130 5.68 -2.07 9.41
CA VAL A 130 6.61 -3.10 8.91
C VAL A 130 7.85 -3.19 9.80
N ALA A 131 8.37 -2.05 10.24
CA ALA A 131 9.55 -1.97 11.09
C ALA A 131 9.27 -2.32 12.56
N ALA A 132 8.01 -2.35 13.01
CA ALA A 132 7.63 -2.55 14.41
C ALA A 132 8.36 -3.70 15.13
N PRO A 133 8.53 -4.90 14.54
CA PRO A 133 9.25 -6.00 15.19
C PRO A 133 10.76 -5.78 15.34
N LEU A 134 11.34 -4.81 14.62
CA LEU A 134 12.78 -4.53 14.61
C LEU A 134 13.16 -3.33 15.48
N LEU A 135 12.18 -2.56 15.96
CA LEU A 135 12.44 -1.39 16.77
C LEU A 135 12.77 -1.78 18.22
N PRO A 136 13.73 -1.11 18.88
CA PRO A 136 14.05 -1.33 20.28
C PRO A 136 13.02 -0.68 21.21
N LEU A 137 11.73 -0.86 20.92
CA LEU A 137 10.59 -0.29 21.64
C LEU A 137 9.61 -1.41 22.00
N ALA A 138 8.76 -1.18 23.00
CA ALA A 138 7.63 -2.06 23.26
C ALA A 138 6.72 -2.09 22.01
N TYR A 139 6.31 -3.28 21.58
CA TYR A 139 5.66 -3.51 20.29
C TYR A 139 4.35 -2.72 20.09
N ASP A 140 3.65 -2.45 21.18
CA ASP A 140 2.43 -1.64 21.24
C ASP A 140 2.66 -0.18 20.80
N ILE A 141 3.83 0.40 21.08
CA ILE A 141 4.16 1.79 20.72
C ILE A 141 4.17 2.02 19.20
N PRO A 142 5.00 1.34 18.37
CA PRO A 142 4.98 1.53 16.92
C PRO A 142 3.65 1.08 16.29
N VAL A 143 2.97 0.09 16.88
CA VAL A 143 1.63 -0.31 16.46
C VAL A 143 0.64 0.83 16.63
N LEU A 144 0.65 1.52 17.78
CA LEU A 144 -0.21 2.68 18.05
C LEU A 144 0.13 3.84 17.11
N LEU A 145 1.42 4.18 16.97
CA LEU A 145 1.86 5.27 16.09
C LEU A 145 1.48 5.04 14.63
N SER A 146 1.65 3.80 14.14
CA SER A 146 1.19 3.39 12.81
C SER A 146 -0.32 3.53 12.68
N GLY A 147 -1.09 3.06 13.66
CA GLY A 147 -2.55 3.16 13.67
C GLY A 147 -3.06 4.61 13.67
N LEU A 148 -2.42 5.49 14.44
CA LEU A 148 -2.74 6.92 14.48
C LEU A 148 -2.45 7.59 13.15
N ALA A 149 -1.25 7.38 12.58
CA ALA A 149 -0.89 7.94 11.28
C ALA A 149 -1.85 7.48 10.17
N TRP A 150 -2.22 6.19 10.16
CA TRP A 150 -3.22 5.64 9.26
C TRP A 150 -4.58 6.32 9.43
N THR A 151 -5.06 6.41 10.68
CA THR A 151 -6.38 6.98 10.99
C THR A 151 -6.45 8.44 10.56
N ILE A 152 -5.41 9.23 10.83
CA ILE A 152 -5.35 10.64 10.42
C ILE A 152 -5.32 10.76 8.89
N ALA A 153 -4.55 9.92 8.19
CA ALA A 153 -4.51 9.92 6.73
C ALA A 153 -5.89 9.69 6.10
N PHE A 154 -6.61 8.67 6.58
CA PHE A 154 -7.95 8.37 6.08
C PHE A 154 -8.99 9.39 6.54
N ALA A 155 -8.86 9.98 7.73
CA ALA A 155 -9.74 11.06 8.17
C ALA A 155 -9.62 12.30 7.26
N ILE A 156 -8.39 12.69 6.88
CA ILE A 156 -8.16 13.80 5.94
C ILE A 156 -8.85 13.53 4.60
N PHE A 157 -8.74 12.30 4.08
CA PHE A 157 -9.45 11.92 2.86
C PHE A 157 -10.96 11.99 3.06
N THR A 158 -11.49 11.27 4.06
CA THR A 158 -12.94 11.16 4.29
C THR A 158 -13.58 12.53 4.43
N PHE A 159 -13.09 13.38 5.34
CA PHE A 159 -13.69 14.70 5.54
C PHE A 159 -13.39 15.67 4.39
N GLY A 160 -12.23 15.53 3.73
CA GLY A 160 -11.86 16.37 2.59
C GLY A 160 -12.61 16.05 1.30
N TYR A 161 -13.01 14.79 1.11
CA TYR A 161 -13.67 14.27 -0.10
C TYR A 161 -15.16 14.03 0.08
N LEU A 162 -15.69 13.97 1.31
CA LEU A 162 -17.13 13.85 1.54
C LEU A 162 -17.94 14.86 0.72
N PRO A 163 -17.70 16.20 0.78
CA PRO A 163 -18.47 17.14 -0.04
C PRO A 163 -18.23 16.99 -1.55
N ILE A 164 -17.06 16.47 -1.96
CA ILE A 164 -16.76 16.22 -3.37
C ILE A 164 -17.65 15.08 -3.89
N LEU A 165 -17.78 14.01 -3.10
CA LEU A 165 -18.47 12.78 -3.48
C LEU A 165 -19.99 12.87 -3.28
N THR A 166 -20.48 13.78 -2.45
CA THR A 166 -21.92 13.96 -2.20
C THR A 166 -22.53 15.17 -2.93
N SER A 167 -21.71 15.98 -3.61
CA SER A 167 -22.20 17.08 -4.44
C SER A 167 -22.35 16.63 -5.89
N PRO A 168 -23.33 17.18 -6.64
CA PRO A 168 -23.44 16.94 -8.07
C PRO A 168 -22.12 17.19 -8.80
N ARG A 169 -21.95 16.49 -9.92
CA ARG A 169 -20.85 16.74 -10.84
C ARG A 169 -20.79 18.20 -11.28
N VAL A 170 -19.56 18.72 -11.40
CA VAL A 170 -19.35 20.11 -11.82
C VAL A 170 -19.54 20.34 -13.32
N ASP A 171 -19.59 19.27 -14.11
CA ASP A 171 -19.80 19.32 -15.57
C ASP A 171 -21.25 19.07 -16.01
N GLY A 172 -22.17 18.92 -15.05
CA GLY A 172 -23.60 18.73 -15.30
C GLY A 172 -24.00 17.37 -15.89
N GLN A 173 -23.06 16.43 -16.02
CA GLN A 173 -23.35 15.06 -16.44
C GLN A 173 -24.02 14.26 -15.31
N PRO A 174 -24.69 13.13 -15.59
CA PRO A 174 -25.24 12.27 -14.55
C PRO A 174 -24.15 11.77 -13.58
N GLY A 175 -24.39 11.93 -12.27
CA GLY A 175 -23.51 11.49 -11.19
C GLY A 175 -23.40 12.46 -10.03
#